data_AF-A0A135SCM6-F1
#
_entry.id   AF-A0A135SCM6-F1
#
_cell.length_a   1.000
_cell.length_b   1.000
_cell.length_c   1.000
_cell.angle_alpha   90.00
_cell.angle_beta   90.00
_cell.angle_gamma   90.00
#
_symmetry.space_group_name_H-M   'P 1'
#
loop_
_entity.id
_entity.type
_entity.pdbx_description
1 polymer ?
#
loop_
_entity_poly.entity_id
_entity_poly.type
_entity_poly.pdbx_seq_one_letter_code
_entity_poly.pdbx_strand_id
1 'polypeptide(L)'
;MSSFPGTGSAARPLIVPCRPRSFTQISHRHSMSESVVQGCPIEEQLSFDSSSGSEPEIDIASEETPSTLEAKQRSGLQKLYMKYEKRMNEIKVMHFRHRKESRRAYDNKRTIVIDNYNKPGCWAIFRFSPRRKLDEIDRDQENADKYFARSESIERRAVERRFEDREELYIHCYRRMWKKMYPSLPFWYDRPNPDALDVPVMTYYQPID
;
A
#
# COMPACT_ATOMS: atom_id res chain seq x y z
N MET A 1 -22.37 -43.25 53.97
CA MET A 1 -20.93 -43.49 53.76
C MET A 1 -20.66 -43.49 52.26
N SER A 2 -19.80 -42.57 51.75
CA SER A 2 -18.79 -42.71 50.67
C SER A 2 -19.18 -43.44 49.34
N SER A 3 -18.94 -43.03 48.09
CA SER A 3 -18.08 -42.03 47.42
C SER A 3 -18.49 -41.81 45.95
N PHE A 4 -18.00 -40.71 45.34
CA PHE A 4 -18.14 -40.23 43.95
C PHE A 4 -16.99 -40.77 43.03
N PRO A 5 -16.90 -40.42 41.71
CA PRO A 5 -16.94 -41.36 40.58
C PRO A 5 -15.60 -41.55 39.83
N GLY A 6 -15.57 -42.48 38.86
CA GLY A 6 -14.45 -42.70 37.95
C GLY A 6 -14.75 -42.28 36.50
N THR A 7 -14.00 -41.28 36.02
CA THR A 7 -14.00 -40.74 34.66
C THR A 7 -13.08 -41.57 33.74
N GLY A 8 -13.53 -41.90 32.53
CA GLY A 8 -12.71 -42.55 31.49
C GLY A 8 -12.79 -41.80 30.16
N SER A 9 -11.91 -40.82 29.96
CA SER A 9 -11.76 -40.06 28.72
C SER A 9 -10.82 -40.80 27.76
N ALA A 10 -11.34 -41.42 26.71
CA ALA A 10 -10.54 -42.03 25.66
C ALA A 10 -10.08 -40.96 24.65
N ALA A 11 -8.84 -40.49 24.80
CA ALA A 11 -8.18 -39.63 23.82
C ALA A 11 -7.64 -40.48 22.65
N ARG A 12 -8.06 -40.16 21.41
CA ARG A 12 -7.43 -40.68 20.19
C ARG A 12 -6.14 -39.88 19.90
N PRO A 13 -5.05 -40.53 19.45
CA PRO A 13 -3.87 -39.80 19.00
C PRO A 13 -4.12 -39.20 17.60
N LEU A 14 -4.00 -37.88 17.48
CA LEU A 14 -3.91 -37.20 16.18
C LEU A 14 -2.51 -37.41 15.61
N ILE A 15 -2.41 -38.21 14.56
CA ILE A 15 -1.22 -38.29 13.70
C ILE A 15 -1.30 -37.13 12.69
N VAL A 16 -0.36 -36.20 12.76
CA VAL A 16 -0.23 -35.09 11.80
C VAL A 16 0.71 -35.54 10.66
N PRO A 17 0.34 -35.40 9.37
CA PRO A 17 1.22 -35.80 8.27
C PRO A 17 2.35 -34.79 8.05
N CYS A 18 3.59 -35.27 8.10
CA CYS A 18 4.79 -34.51 7.73
C CYS A 18 4.85 -34.29 6.21
N ARG A 19 4.97 -33.04 5.76
CA ARG A 19 5.41 -32.70 4.39
C ARG A 19 6.91 -32.39 4.36
N PRO A 20 7.63 -32.74 3.28
CA PRO A 20 9.08 -32.55 3.20
C PRO A 20 9.46 -31.09 2.95
N ARG A 21 10.49 -30.63 3.67
CA ARG A 21 11.14 -29.32 3.49
C ARG A 21 11.86 -29.28 2.14
N SER A 22 11.53 -28.31 1.28
CA SER A 22 12.40 -27.91 0.19
C SER A 22 13.34 -26.79 0.65
N PHE A 23 14.60 -27.01 0.33
CA PHE A 23 15.77 -26.19 0.62
C PHE A 23 15.80 -25.00 -0.34
N THR A 24 15.76 -23.77 0.15
CA THR A 24 16.29 -22.61 -0.61
C THR A 24 17.00 -21.65 0.32
N GLN A 25 18.21 -21.34 -0.14
CA GLN A 25 19.32 -20.69 0.52
C GLN A 25 19.07 -19.19 0.65
N ILE A 26 19.34 -18.66 1.85
CA ILE A 26 19.34 -17.23 2.14
C ILE A 26 20.61 -16.62 1.53
N SER A 27 20.45 -15.62 0.66
CA SER A 27 21.53 -14.68 0.36
C SER A 27 21.27 -13.38 1.12
N HIS A 28 22.03 -13.19 2.19
CA HIS A 28 22.18 -11.91 2.86
C HIS A 28 23.20 -11.07 2.08
N ARG A 29 22.79 -9.88 1.63
CA ARG A 29 23.72 -8.74 1.53
C ARG A 29 23.04 -7.45 2.01
N HIS A 30 23.76 -6.81 2.91
CA HIS A 30 23.51 -5.53 3.56
C HIS A 30 23.33 -4.38 2.58
N SER A 31 22.52 -3.39 2.96
CA SER A 31 23.01 -2.00 3.05
C SER A 31 22.08 -1.21 3.98
N MET A 32 22.62 -0.78 5.12
CA MET A 32 22.03 0.26 5.96
C MET A 32 22.30 1.60 5.28
N SER A 33 21.24 2.34 4.98
CA SER A 33 21.35 3.78 4.78
C SER A 33 20.15 4.43 5.46
N GLU A 34 20.38 4.88 6.70
CA GLU A 34 19.53 5.89 7.32
C GLU A 34 19.62 7.15 6.47
N SER A 35 18.50 7.63 5.96
CA SER A 35 18.37 9.01 5.51
C SER A 35 17.17 9.62 6.20
N VAL A 36 17.46 10.55 7.09
CA VAL A 36 16.51 11.46 7.73
C VAL A 36 15.70 12.15 6.63
N VAL A 37 14.39 11.92 6.62
CA VAL A 37 13.44 12.66 5.77
C VAL A 37 13.30 14.05 6.38
N GLN A 38 14.19 14.96 6.00
CA GLN A 38 14.02 16.38 6.25
C GLN A 38 13.03 16.89 5.21
N GLY A 39 11.85 17.31 5.68
CA GLY A 39 10.84 17.93 4.82
C GLY A 39 11.40 19.23 4.25
N CYS A 40 11.49 19.31 2.92
CA CYS A 40 11.66 20.58 2.23
C CYS A 40 10.27 21.15 1.87
N PRO A 41 10.06 22.46 2.06
CA PRO A 41 8.79 23.11 1.81
C PRO A 41 8.51 23.25 0.32
N ILE A 42 7.22 23.34 0.05
CA ILE A 42 6.60 23.64 -1.24
C ILE A 42 6.97 25.08 -1.59
N GLU A 43 7.94 25.28 -2.48
CA GLU A 43 8.02 26.39 -3.43
C GLU A 43 9.31 26.25 -4.26
N GLU A 44 9.21 26.56 -5.55
CA GLU A 44 10.30 26.64 -6.52
C GLU A 44 11.00 25.31 -6.91
N GLN A 45 10.54 24.73 -8.02
CA GLN A 45 11.35 24.58 -9.25
C GLN A 45 10.54 23.80 -10.29
N LEU A 46 9.61 24.51 -10.95
CA LEU A 46 9.45 24.31 -12.39
C LEU A 46 10.65 25.01 -13.02
N SER A 47 11.80 24.34 -13.03
CA SER A 47 12.95 24.74 -13.80
C SER A 47 12.56 24.62 -15.28
N PHE A 48 12.17 25.76 -15.85
CA PHE A 48 12.40 26.03 -17.25
C PHE A 48 13.92 26.05 -17.42
N ASP A 49 14.46 25.03 -18.11
CA ASP A 49 15.85 25.03 -18.55
C ASP A 49 16.06 26.20 -19.52
N SER A 50 16.50 27.34 -18.99
CA SER A 50 17.20 28.36 -19.77
C SER A 50 18.65 27.91 -19.95
N SER A 51 18.90 27.04 -20.93
CA SER A 51 20.24 26.82 -21.46
C SER A 51 20.50 27.83 -22.58
N SER A 52 21.30 28.84 -22.28
CA SER A 52 21.83 29.83 -23.23
C SER A 52 22.76 29.16 -24.23
N GLY A 53 22.24 28.89 -25.43
CA GLY A 53 22.99 28.55 -26.64
C GLY A 53 22.22 29.09 -27.83
N SER A 54 22.79 30.10 -28.49
CA SER A 54 22.21 30.84 -29.60
C SER A 54 21.89 29.95 -30.81
N GLU A 55 20.61 29.70 -31.08
CA GLU A 55 20.00 29.30 -32.36
C GLU A 55 18.52 29.72 -32.36
N PRO A 56 17.88 29.91 -33.54
CA PRO A 56 16.96 31.01 -33.78
C PRO A 56 15.65 30.87 -33.02
N GLU A 57 15.01 32.02 -32.73
CA GLU A 57 13.60 32.14 -32.38
C GLU A 57 12.74 31.41 -33.43
N ILE A 58 12.51 30.12 -33.21
CA ILE A 58 11.41 29.41 -33.83
C ILE A 58 10.28 29.48 -32.81
N ASP A 59 9.39 30.43 -33.06
CA ASP A 59 7.94 30.41 -32.87
C ASP A 59 7.28 29.10 -32.32
N ILE A 60 7.65 28.61 -31.13
CA ILE A 60 7.02 27.41 -30.51
C ILE A 60 5.56 27.68 -30.09
N ALA A 61 5.14 28.95 -30.02
CA ALA A 61 3.74 29.32 -29.80
C ALA A 61 2.84 29.03 -31.01
N SER A 62 3.42 28.71 -32.17
CA SER A 62 2.73 28.54 -33.46
C SER A 62 2.23 27.09 -33.72
N GLU A 63 2.69 26.09 -32.95
CA GLU A 63 2.40 24.66 -33.23
C GLU A 63 1.51 23.94 -32.18
N GLU A 64 1.16 24.59 -31.07
CA GLU A 64 0.15 23.99 -30.19
C GLU A 64 -1.19 24.05 -30.94
N THR A 65 -1.70 22.87 -31.29
CA THR A 65 -3.01 22.63 -31.88
C THR A 65 -3.86 21.92 -30.81
N PRO A 66 -5.20 21.93 -30.94
CA PRO A 66 -6.06 21.24 -29.98
C PRO A 66 -5.68 19.77 -29.80
N SER A 67 -5.29 19.09 -30.89
CA SER A 67 -4.88 17.69 -30.88
C SER A 67 -3.53 17.45 -30.19
N THR A 68 -2.53 18.32 -30.40
CA THR A 68 -1.23 18.17 -29.71
C THR A 68 -1.36 18.45 -28.22
N LEU A 69 -2.22 19.40 -27.84
CA LEU A 69 -2.51 19.73 -26.44
C LEU A 69 -3.29 18.61 -25.72
N GLU A 70 -4.26 17.99 -26.40
CA GLU A 70 -4.96 16.78 -25.93
C GLU A 70 -3.98 15.61 -25.72
N ALA A 71 -3.13 15.33 -26.71
CA ALA A 71 -2.15 14.25 -26.62
C ALA A 71 -1.16 14.46 -25.45
N LYS A 72 -0.69 15.70 -25.27
CA LYS A 72 0.19 16.11 -24.16
C LYS A 72 -0.51 15.94 -22.80
N GLN A 73 -1.78 16.35 -22.71
CA GLN A 73 -2.57 16.17 -21.49
C GLN A 73 -2.76 14.68 -21.17
N ARG A 74 -3.19 13.86 -22.12
CA ARG A 74 -3.36 12.41 -21.95
C ARG A 74 -2.08 11.73 -21.51
N SER A 75 -0.96 12.03 -22.16
CA SER A 75 0.35 11.49 -21.77
C SER A 75 0.73 11.87 -20.34
N GLY A 76 0.47 13.13 -19.94
CA GLY A 76 0.72 13.59 -18.58
C GLY A 76 -0.15 12.90 -17.53
N LEU A 77 -1.46 12.76 -17.78
CA LEU A 77 -2.38 12.01 -16.93
C LEU A 77 -1.94 10.55 -16.77
N GLN A 78 -1.56 9.90 -17.87
CA GLN A 78 -1.03 8.53 -17.83
C GLN A 78 0.22 8.43 -16.95
N LYS A 79 1.15 9.39 -17.06
CA LYS A 79 2.35 9.44 -16.21
C LYS A 79 2.00 9.65 -14.73
N LEU A 80 1.01 10.49 -14.41
CA LEU A 80 0.53 10.67 -13.05
C LEU A 80 -0.07 9.37 -12.50
N TYR A 81 -0.91 8.70 -13.29
CA TYR A 81 -1.53 7.44 -12.92
C TYR A 81 -0.49 6.34 -12.68
N MET A 82 0.51 6.20 -13.55
CA MET A 82 1.61 5.25 -13.37
C MET A 82 2.41 5.51 -12.07
N LYS A 83 2.62 6.78 -11.70
CA LYS A 83 3.26 7.13 -10.42
C LYS A 83 2.38 6.75 -9.23
N TYR A 84 1.07 6.95 -9.33
CA TYR A 84 0.10 6.54 -8.33
C TYR A 84 0.10 5.01 -8.14
N GLU A 85 -0.02 4.24 -9.22
CA GLU A 85 0.00 2.77 -9.17
C GLU A 85 1.28 2.24 -8.57
N LYS A 86 2.43 2.79 -8.99
CA LYS A 86 3.73 2.43 -8.42
C LYS A 86 3.73 2.62 -6.91
N ARG A 87 3.26 3.78 -6.43
CA ARG A 87 3.24 4.09 -5.00
C ARG A 87 2.27 3.18 -4.23
N MET A 88 1.11 2.88 -4.81
CA MET A 88 0.17 1.94 -4.21
C MET A 88 0.72 0.53 -4.09
N ASN A 89 1.43 0.07 -5.12
CA ASN A 89 2.07 -1.24 -5.10
C ASN A 89 3.21 -1.30 -4.08
N GLU A 90 4.01 -0.23 -3.94
CA GLU A 90 5.02 -0.12 -2.88
C GLU A 90 4.39 -0.30 -1.48
N ILE A 91 3.29 0.41 -1.19
CA ILE A 91 2.56 0.30 0.09
C ILE A 91 2.07 -1.14 0.30
N LYS A 92 1.41 -1.73 -0.70
CA LYS A 92 0.92 -3.12 -0.63
C LYS A 92 2.04 -4.11 -0.28
N VAL A 93 3.18 -4.00 -0.97
CA VAL A 93 4.32 -4.91 -0.77
C VAL A 93 4.93 -4.72 0.61
N MET A 94 5.10 -3.47 1.06
CA MET A 94 5.65 -3.17 2.39
C MET A 94 4.78 -3.73 3.51
N HIS A 95 3.47 -3.45 3.51
CA HIS A 95 2.56 -3.96 4.55
C HIS A 95 2.39 -5.48 4.48
N PHE A 96 2.46 -6.08 3.30
CA PHE A 96 2.49 -7.54 3.17
C PHE A 96 3.74 -8.15 3.84
N ARG A 97 4.92 -7.56 3.63
CA ARG A 97 6.16 -8.01 4.27
C ARG A 97 6.08 -7.88 5.79
N HIS A 98 5.65 -6.72 6.30
CA HIS A 98 5.50 -6.50 7.75
C HIS A 98 4.54 -7.49 8.40
N ARG A 99 3.37 -7.75 7.78
CA ARG A 99 2.42 -8.76 8.28
C ARG A 99 3.03 -10.17 8.31
N LYS A 100 3.78 -10.53 7.26
CA LYS A 100 4.47 -11.83 7.18
C LYS A 100 5.55 -11.99 8.26
N GLU A 101 6.33 -10.95 8.50
CA GLU A 101 7.36 -10.92 9.53
C GLU A 101 6.76 -10.97 10.94
N SER A 102 5.72 -10.17 11.18
CA SER A 102 4.93 -10.19 12.42
C SER A 102 4.39 -11.59 12.72
N ARG A 103 3.73 -12.24 11.75
CA ARG A 103 3.21 -13.60 11.92
C ARG A 103 4.30 -14.59 12.29
N ARG A 104 5.46 -14.55 11.60
CA ARG A 104 6.61 -15.40 11.93
C ARG A 104 7.12 -15.16 13.35
N ALA A 105 7.17 -13.90 13.80
CA ALA A 105 7.60 -13.57 15.15
C ALA A 105 6.66 -14.14 16.21
N TYR A 106 5.34 -14.05 16.00
CA TYR A 106 4.35 -14.65 16.90
C TYR A 106 4.35 -16.18 16.87
N ASP A 107 4.53 -16.79 15.69
CA ASP A 107 4.68 -18.25 15.58
C ASP A 107 5.92 -18.76 16.34
N ASN A 108 7.04 -18.03 16.25
CA ASN A 108 8.24 -18.33 17.04
C ASN A 108 7.97 -18.18 18.55
N LYS A 109 7.27 -17.12 18.98
CA LYS A 109 6.88 -16.94 20.39
C LYS A 109 6.02 -18.10 20.89
N ARG A 110 5.01 -18.54 20.12
CA ARG A 110 4.18 -19.72 20.48
C ARG A 110 5.04 -20.96 20.63
N THR A 111 5.93 -21.21 19.66
CA THR A 111 6.83 -22.38 19.66
C THR A 111 7.70 -22.39 20.92
N ILE A 112 8.30 -21.24 21.29
CA ILE A 112 9.13 -21.13 22.51
C ILE A 112 8.30 -21.42 23.78
N VAL A 113 7.06 -20.94 23.86
CA VAL A 113 6.19 -21.20 25.03
C VAL A 113 5.87 -22.69 25.14
N ILE A 114 5.54 -23.33 24.02
CA ILE A 114 5.24 -24.78 23.96
C ILE A 114 6.49 -25.59 24.32
N ASP A 115 7.63 -25.28 23.73
CA ASP A 115 8.90 -25.98 23.98
C ASP A 115 9.33 -25.86 25.43
N ASN A 116 9.20 -24.66 26.03
CA ASN A 116 9.52 -24.45 27.44
C ASN A 116 8.60 -25.22 28.38
N TYR A 117 7.35 -25.41 28.02
CA TYR A 117 6.42 -26.24 28.79
C TYR A 117 6.78 -27.72 28.70
N ASN A 118 7.15 -28.20 27.52
CA ASN A 118 7.51 -29.60 27.29
C ASN A 118 8.85 -30.01 27.91
N LYS A 119 9.68 -29.06 28.36
CA LYS A 119 10.96 -29.35 29.03
C LYS A 119 10.75 -30.03 30.40
N PRO A 120 11.51 -31.09 30.72
CA PRO A 120 11.42 -31.78 32.00
C PRO A 120 11.80 -30.84 33.16
N GLY A 121 11.07 -30.93 34.28
CA GLY A 121 11.29 -30.09 35.48
C GLY A 121 10.60 -28.71 35.45
N CYS A 122 10.13 -28.23 34.30
CA CYS A 122 9.50 -26.91 34.21
C CYS A 122 8.04 -26.88 34.73
N TRP A 123 7.35 -28.01 34.69
CA TRP A 123 5.98 -28.21 35.21
C TRP A 123 5.82 -27.82 36.68
N ALA A 124 6.89 -27.95 37.48
CA ALA A 124 6.92 -27.61 38.90
C ALA A 124 7.24 -26.13 39.18
N ILE A 125 7.80 -25.39 38.20
CA ILE A 125 8.29 -24.01 38.36
C ILE A 125 7.29 -22.99 37.79
N PHE A 126 6.49 -23.38 36.79
CA PHE A 126 5.52 -22.48 36.18
C PHE A 126 4.33 -22.18 37.12
N ARG A 127 4.35 -21.01 37.76
CA ARG A 127 3.20 -20.44 38.49
C ARG A 127 2.01 -20.05 37.58
N PHE A 128 2.22 -19.96 36.26
CA PHE A 128 1.22 -19.51 35.29
C PHE A 128 0.94 -20.57 34.23
N SER A 129 -0.36 -20.82 33.97
CA SER A 129 -0.81 -21.77 32.94
C SER A 129 -0.29 -21.39 31.55
N PRO A 130 0.35 -22.31 30.80
CA PRO A 130 0.80 -22.08 29.42
C PRO A 130 -0.31 -21.56 28.51
N ARG A 131 -1.56 -21.98 28.78
CA ARG A 131 -2.75 -21.53 28.06
C ARG A 131 -2.92 -20.02 28.13
N ARG A 132 -2.75 -19.40 29.31
CA ARG A 132 -2.85 -17.95 29.46
C ARG A 132 -1.80 -17.20 28.65
N LYS A 133 -0.58 -17.74 28.54
CA LYS A 133 0.49 -17.13 27.72
C LYS A 133 0.22 -17.26 26.23
N LEU A 134 -0.35 -18.39 25.80
CA LEU A 134 -0.77 -18.57 24.41
C LEU A 134 -1.95 -17.63 24.07
N ASP A 135 -2.95 -17.52 24.96
CA ASP A 135 -4.07 -16.60 24.79
C ASP A 135 -3.61 -15.12 24.70
N GLU A 136 -2.58 -14.75 25.47
CA GLU A 136 -1.95 -13.42 25.41
C GLU A 136 -1.25 -13.20 24.06
N ILE A 137 -0.46 -14.17 23.60
CA ILE A 137 0.19 -14.13 22.28
C ILE A 137 -0.84 -14.01 21.15
N ASP A 138 -1.95 -14.75 21.22
CA ASP A 138 -3.00 -14.72 20.20
C ASP A 138 -3.68 -13.36 20.14
N ARG A 139 -3.96 -12.76 21.31
CA ARG A 139 -4.53 -11.41 21.41
C ARG A 139 -3.57 -10.34 20.87
N ASP A 140 -2.29 -10.45 21.20
CA ASP A 140 -1.26 -9.53 20.71
C ASP A 140 -1.10 -9.64 19.19
N GLN A 141 -1.17 -10.86 18.64
CA GLN A 141 -1.15 -11.07 17.20
C GLN A 141 -2.37 -10.44 16.53
N GLU A 142 -3.57 -10.62 17.08
CA GLU A 142 -4.79 -10.03 16.53
C GLU A 142 -4.72 -8.49 16.55
N ASN A 143 -4.23 -7.91 17.65
CA ASN A 143 -4.01 -6.47 17.76
C ASN A 143 -2.99 -5.95 16.75
N ALA A 144 -1.90 -6.70 16.53
CA ALA A 144 -0.89 -6.36 15.53
C ALA A 144 -1.48 -6.41 14.11
N ASP A 145 -2.27 -7.44 13.78
CA ASP A 145 -2.91 -7.57 12.47
C ASP A 145 -3.89 -6.40 12.21
N LYS A 146 -4.68 -6.01 13.22
CA LYS A 146 -5.55 -4.82 13.17
C LYS A 146 -4.75 -3.54 12.96
N TYR A 147 -3.62 -3.39 13.67
CA TYR A 147 -2.73 -2.24 13.52
C TYR A 147 -2.21 -2.13 12.08
N PHE A 148 -1.66 -3.22 11.52
CA PHE A 148 -1.12 -3.21 10.16
C PHE A 148 -2.19 -2.94 9.09
N ALA A 149 -3.39 -3.50 9.25
CA ALA A 149 -4.50 -3.21 8.35
C ALA A 149 -4.90 -1.72 8.39
N ARG A 150 -4.95 -1.13 9.59
CA ARG A 150 -5.27 0.29 9.76
C ARG A 150 -4.17 1.20 9.21
N SER A 151 -2.90 0.89 9.46
CA SER A 151 -1.77 1.67 8.91
C SER A 151 -1.75 1.62 7.38
N GLU A 152 -1.98 0.45 6.79
CA GLU A 152 -2.08 0.29 5.34
C GLU A 152 -3.21 1.15 4.77
N SER A 153 -4.39 1.13 5.40
CA SER A 153 -5.53 1.94 4.96
C SER A 153 -5.24 3.45 5.01
N ILE A 154 -4.59 3.93 6.07
CA ILE A 154 -4.23 5.35 6.22
C ILE A 154 -3.27 5.78 5.11
N GLU A 155 -2.22 5.00 4.87
CA GLU A 155 -1.22 5.32 3.85
C GLU A 155 -1.81 5.29 2.44
N ARG A 156 -2.62 4.27 2.12
CA ARG A 156 -3.32 4.18 0.84
C ARG A 156 -4.20 5.41 0.60
N ARG A 157 -5.05 5.74 1.57
CA ARG A 157 -5.95 6.89 1.49
C ARG A 157 -5.21 8.22 1.34
N ALA A 158 -4.04 8.36 1.96
CA ALA A 158 -3.20 9.55 1.79
C ALA A 158 -2.64 9.65 0.36
N VAL A 159 -2.32 8.53 -0.28
CA VAL A 159 -1.86 8.49 -1.68
C VAL A 159 -3.01 8.74 -2.66
N GLU A 160 -4.19 8.17 -2.42
CA GLU A 160 -5.42 8.43 -3.21
C GLU A 160 -5.74 9.92 -3.25
N ARG A 161 -5.90 10.57 -2.10
CA ARG A 161 -6.21 12.01 -2.03
C ARG A 161 -5.18 12.87 -2.74
N ARG A 162 -3.89 12.58 -2.53
CA ARG A 162 -2.81 13.33 -3.20
C ARG A 162 -2.83 13.14 -4.72
N PHE A 163 -3.27 11.97 -5.20
CA PHE A 163 -3.43 11.74 -6.62
C PHE A 163 -4.63 12.51 -7.17
N GLU A 164 -5.78 12.43 -6.50
CA GLU A 164 -7.00 13.19 -6.82
C GLU A 164 -6.69 14.70 -6.92
N ASP A 165 -6.06 15.28 -5.89
CA ASP A 165 -5.69 16.71 -5.86
C ASP A 165 -4.78 17.09 -7.06
N ARG A 166 -3.83 16.22 -7.41
CA ARG A 166 -2.88 16.45 -8.51
C ARG A 166 -3.54 16.30 -9.88
N GLU A 167 -4.41 15.31 -10.02
CA GLU A 167 -5.16 15.08 -11.24
C GLU A 167 -6.11 16.25 -11.51
N GLU A 168 -6.88 16.68 -10.50
CA GLU A 168 -7.79 17.81 -10.60
C GLU A 168 -7.04 19.10 -10.97
N LEU A 169 -5.94 19.39 -10.28
CA LEU A 169 -5.11 20.56 -10.59
C LEU A 169 -4.56 20.49 -12.03
N TYR A 170 -4.10 19.31 -12.47
CA TYR A 170 -3.57 19.12 -13.81
C TYR A 170 -4.65 19.36 -14.88
N ILE A 171 -5.85 18.79 -14.69
CA ILE A 171 -7.00 19.00 -15.56
C ILE A 171 -7.41 20.48 -15.58
N HIS A 172 -7.47 21.13 -14.42
CA HIS A 172 -7.85 22.54 -14.30
C HIS A 172 -6.86 23.46 -15.04
N CYS A 173 -5.56 23.24 -14.90
CA CYS A 173 -4.53 23.99 -15.62
C CYS A 173 -4.67 23.85 -17.15
N TYR A 174 -4.88 22.63 -17.63
CA TYR A 174 -5.10 22.39 -19.06
C TYR A 174 -6.42 22.98 -19.56
N ARG A 175 -7.49 22.92 -18.76
CA ARG A 175 -8.77 23.56 -19.08
C ARG A 175 -8.62 25.07 -19.23
N ARG A 176 -7.87 25.72 -18.34
CA ARG A 176 -7.59 27.17 -18.42
C ARG A 176 -6.77 27.52 -19.67
N MET A 177 -5.76 26.71 -19.99
CA MET A 177 -4.94 26.88 -21.20
C MET A 177 -5.79 26.69 -22.47
N TRP A 178 -6.61 25.64 -22.52
CA TRP A 178 -7.53 25.35 -23.62
C TRP A 178 -8.50 26.49 -23.87
N LYS A 179 -9.14 27.02 -22.81
CA LYS A 179 -10.06 28.15 -22.92
C LYS A 179 -9.38 29.43 -23.44
N LYS A 180 -8.09 29.61 -23.14
CA LYS A 180 -7.30 30.76 -23.61
C LYS A 180 -6.94 30.63 -25.09
N MET A 181 -6.52 29.45 -25.54
CA MET A 181 -6.06 29.21 -26.91
C MET A 181 -7.19 28.94 -27.89
N TYR A 182 -8.24 28.22 -27.45
CA TYR A 182 -9.36 27.79 -28.28
C TYR A 182 -10.71 28.03 -27.59
N PRO A 183 -11.11 29.30 -27.40
CA PRO A 183 -12.33 29.65 -26.66
C PRO A 183 -13.62 29.11 -27.32
N SER A 184 -13.61 28.86 -28.64
CA SER A 184 -14.73 28.31 -29.41
C SER A 184 -14.79 26.79 -29.41
N LEU A 185 -13.75 26.09 -28.94
CA LEU A 185 -13.71 24.63 -28.91
C LEU A 185 -14.02 24.11 -27.50
N PRO A 186 -14.95 23.16 -27.36
CA PRO A 186 -15.18 22.52 -26.06
C PRO A 186 -13.92 21.78 -25.62
N PHE A 187 -13.65 21.83 -24.32
CA PHE A 187 -12.55 21.09 -23.72
C PHE A 187 -12.76 19.59 -23.95
N TRP A 188 -11.75 18.90 -24.47
CA TRP A 188 -11.89 17.50 -24.89
C TRP A 188 -12.27 16.56 -23.73
N TYR A 189 -11.84 16.87 -22.51
CA TYR A 189 -12.15 16.08 -21.31
C TYR A 189 -13.63 16.16 -20.91
N ASP A 190 -14.34 17.21 -21.34
CA ASP A 190 -15.77 17.40 -21.08
C ASP A 190 -16.65 16.76 -22.17
N ARG A 191 -16.06 16.28 -23.27
CA ARG A 191 -16.83 15.67 -24.34
C ARG A 191 -17.41 14.34 -23.85
N PRO A 192 -18.71 14.08 -24.10
CA PRO A 192 -19.27 12.77 -23.85
C PRO A 192 -18.47 11.74 -24.65
N ASN A 193 -17.94 10.72 -23.97
CA ASN A 193 -17.14 9.68 -24.59
C ASN A 193 -18.07 8.84 -25.50
N PRO A 194 -17.93 8.88 -26.84
CA PRO A 194 -18.80 8.13 -27.73
C PRO A 194 -18.62 6.61 -27.61
N ASP A 195 -17.50 6.16 -27.03
CA ASP A 195 -17.20 4.74 -26.77
C ASP A 195 -17.64 4.28 -25.37
N ALA A 196 -18.24 5.15 -24.56
CA ALA A 196 -18.80 4.78 -23.26
C ALA A 196 -20.18 4.09 -23.40
N LEU A 197 -20.21 2.99 -24.14
CA LEU A 197 -21.23 1.96 -23.93
C LEU A 197 -20.77 1.14 -22.71
N ASP A 198 -21.46 1.35 -21.59
CA ASP A 198 -21.44 0.49 -20.39
C ASP A 198 -20.10 0.25 -19.68
N VAL A 199 -19.20 1.23 -19.66
CA VAL A 199 -18.15 1.31 -18.63
C VAL A 199 -18.39 2.55 -17.80
N PRO A 200 -18.71 2.43 -16.50
CA PRO A 200 -18.89 3.60 -15.65
C PRO A 200 -17.55 4.34 -15.60
N VAL A 201 -17.50 5.50 -16.28
CA VAL A 201 -16.55 6.55 -15.95
C VAL A 201 -16.82 6.84 -14.49
N MET A 202 -15.90 6.41 -13.63
CA MET A 202 -15.98 6.50 -12.19
C MET A 202 -15.89 7.98 -11.82
N THR A 203 -17.01 8.68 -12.00
CA THR A 203 -17.25 10.03 -11.55
C THR A 203 -17.39 9.95 -10.04
N TYR A 204 -16.27 10.01 -9.33
CA TYR A 204 -16.22 10.11 -7.86
C TYR A 204 -16.65 11.49 -7.35
N TYR A 205 -17.63 12.12 -8.00
CA TYR A 205 -18.22 13.36 -7.53
C TYR A 205 -19.73 13.28 -7.66
N GLN A 206 -20.34 12.57 -6.71
CA GLN A 206 -21.66 12.95 -6.23
C GLN A 206 -21.48 13.54 -4.83
N PRO A 207 -21.82 14.82 -4.60
CA PRO A 207 -21.94 15.33 -3.25
C PRO A 207 -23.10 14.60 -2.56
N ILE A 208 -22.86 14.11 -1.36
CA ILE A 208 -23.89 13.60 -0.48
C ILE A 208 -24.51 14.83 0.19
N ASP A 209 -25.78 15.11 -0.10
CA ASP A 209 -26.65 15.97 0.70
C ASP A 209 -27.05 15.25 2.01
#